data_AF-A0A8J9ZLA0-F1
#
_entry.id   AF-A0A8J9ZLA0-F1
#
_cell.length_a   1.000
_cell.length_b   1.000
_cell.length_c   1.000
_cell.angle_alpha   90.00
_cell.angle_beta   90.00
_cell.angle_gamma   90.00
#
_symmetry.space_group_name_H-M   'P 1'
#
loop_
_entity.id
_entity.type
_entity.pdbx_description
1 polymer ?
#
loop_
_entity_poly.entity_id
_entity_poly.type
_entity_poly.pdbx_seq_one_letter_code
_entity_poly.pdbx_strand_id
1 'polypeptide(L)'
;MVKSGLEEPGDDIPRVSQYRLAAHLGSAFLLYVGLLWTGLLHVLPRQKFEMTTQMRQLGKYAHGTMALVFFTALSGAFVAGLDAGLVYNSFPKFGDRWIPEDLFNFDPKWKNMFENHTTVQFNHRILGTTTAVAILSLWVWARRLRLTPRASLALNCLAGMSVVQISLGISTLLLYVPTWLASTHQMGSLTLLSFAVWLATELKKLPK
;
A
#
# COMPACT_ATOMS: atom_id res chain seq x y z
N MET A 1 -20.60 -17.70 21.98
CA MET A 1 -20.61 -16.23 21.98
C MET A 1 -19.15 -15.77 21.94
N VAL A 2 -18.69 -15.18 20.84
CA VAL A 2 -17.29 -14.73 20.69
C VAL A 2 -17.08 -13.52 21.59
N LYS A 3 -16.10 -13.57 22.50
CA LYS A 3 -15.75 -12.41 23.33
C LYS A 3 -15.32 -11.27 22.39
N SER A 4 -16.02 -10.15 22.47
CA SER A 4 -15.83 -8.96 21.62
C SER A 4 -14.39 -8.41 21.66
N GLY A 5 -13.62 -8.75 22.69
CA GLY A 5 -12.28 -8.20 22.92
C GLY A 5 -12.31 -6.69 23.14
N LEU A 6 -13.47 -6.17 23.57
CA LEU A 6 -13.64 -4.81 24.08
C LEU A 6 -13.45 -4.92 25.58
N GLU A 7 -12.54 -4.11 26.14
CA GLU A 7 -12.49 -3.86 27.58
C GLU A 7 -13.81 -3.19 28.01
N GLU A 8 -14.22 -3.42 29.26
CA GLU A 8 -15.45 -2.81 29.80
C GLU A 8 -15.39 -1.29 29.67
N PRO A 9 -16.52 -0.60 29.40
CA PRO A 9 -16.50 0.84 29.19
C PRO A 9 -16.24 1.53 30.54
N GLY A 10 -14.97 1.86 30.81
CA GLY A 10 -14.64 3.15 31.39
C GLY A 10 -14.92 4.25 30.36
N ASP A 11 -14.71 5.52 30.71
CA ASP A 11 -14.82 6.68 29.80
C ASP A 11 -13.89 6.62 28.55
N ASP A 12 -13.19 5.50 28.35
CA ASP A 12 -12.28 5.26 27.23
C ASP A 12 -13.02 4.70 26.01
N ILE A 13 -12.83 5.40 24.89
CA ILE A 13 -13.28 4.98 23.56
C ILE A 13 -12.73 3.58 23.28
N PRO A 14 -13.56 2.57 22.90
CA PRO A 14 -13.08 1.22 22.69
C PRO A 14 -12.03 1.16 21.56
N ARG A 15 -10.79 0.80 21.87
CA ARG A 15 -9.68 0.71 20.90
C ARG A 15 -9.37 -0.75 20.55
N VAL A 16 -9.03 -0.99 19.28
CA VAL A 16 -8.56 -2.29 18.80
C VAL A 16 -7.05 -2.21 18.60
N SER A 17 -6.30 -3.20 19.10
CA SER A 17 -4.85 -3.27 18.90
C SER A 17 -4.48 -3.16 17.41
N GLN A 18 -3.41 -2.40 17.13
CA GLN A 18 -2.79 -2.26 15.81
C GLN A 18 -2.47 -3.60 15.15
N TYR A 19 -2.13 -4.63 15.92
CA TYR A 19 -1.89 -5.98 15.40
C TYR A 19 -3.15 -6.61 14.84
N ARG A 20 -4.29 -6.47 15.54
CA ARG A 20 -5.59 -6.99 15.08
C ARG A 20 -6.09 -6.20 13.87
N LEU A 21 -5.91 -4.88 13.87
CA LEU A 21 -6.28 -4.02 12.74
C LEU A 21 -5.48 -4.40 11.49
N ALA A 22 -4.15 -4.54 11.61
CA ALA A 22 -3.29 -4.95 10.52
C ALA A 22 -3.61 -6.36 10.01
N ALA A 23 -3.86 -7.32 10.90
CA ALA A 23 -4.25 -8.68 10.52
C ALA A 23 -5.59 -8.71 9.79
N HIS A 24 -6.58 -7.93 10.25
CA HIS A 24 -7.88 -7.83 9.60
C HIS A 24 -7.76 -7.21 8.20
N LEU A 25 -7.09 -6.05 8.08
CA LEU A 25 -6.89 -5.41 6.78
C LEU A 25 -6.09 -6.30 5.82
N GLY A 26 -5.00 -6.91 6.31
CA GLY A 26 -4.15 -7.78 5.51
C GLY A 26 -4.88 -9.02 4.99
N SER A 27 -5.67 -9.69 5.84
CA SER A 27 -6.48 -10.84 5.41
C SER A 27 -7.58 -10.44 4.42
N ALA A 28 -8.26 -9.31 4.65
CA ALA A 28 -9.24 -8.77 3.71
C ALA A 28 -8.61 -8.46 2.34
N PHE A 29 -7.42 -7.84 2.32
CA PHE A 29 -6.71 -7.52 1.09
C PHE A 29 -6.24 -8.77 0.36
N LEU A 30 -5.74 -9.79 1.06
CA LEU A 30 -5.35 -11.07 0.44
C LEU A 30 -6.54 -11.78 -0.20
N LEU A 31 -7.67 -11.85 0.49
CA LEU A 31 -8.91 -12.41 -0.06
C LEU A 31 -9.37 -11.61 -1.28
N TYR A 32 -9.40 -10.29 -1.17
CA TYR A 32 -9.77 -9.40 -2.27
C TYR A 32 -8.86 -9.59 -3.49
N VAL A 33 -7.53 -9.62 -3.30
CA VAL A 33 -6.57 -9.87 -4.38
C VAL A 33 -6.84 -11.21 -5.04
N GLY A 34 -7.10 -12.28 -4.28
CA GLY A 34 -7.43 -13.59 -4.82
C GLY A 34 -8.72 -13.60 -5.65
N LEU A 35 -9.77 -12.94 -5.16
CA LEU A 35 -11.05 -12.83 -5.87
C LEU A 35 -10.93 -11.97 -7.13
N LEU A 36 -10.29 -10.81 -7.04
CA LEU A 36 -10.08 -9.92 -8.18
C LEU A 36 -9.22 -10.62 -9.23
N TRP A 37 -8.11 -11.22 -8.82
CA TRP A 37 -7.22 -11.94 -9.72
C TRP A 37 -7.96 -13.05 -10.48
N THR A 38 -8.71 -13.91 -9.77
CA THR A 38 -9.47 -14.99 -10.41
C THR A 38 -10.60 -14.45 -11.29
N GLY A 39 -11.32 -13.42 -10.85
CA GLY A 39 -12.36 -12.75 -11.63
C GLY A 39 -11.82 -12.18 -12.94
N LEU A 40 -10.72 -11.42 -12.90
CA LEU A 40 -10.08 -10.85 -14.09
C LEU A 40 -9.66 -11.95 -15.07
N LEU A 41 -9.11 -13.07 -14.57
CA LEU A 41 -8.72 -14.18 -15.44
C LEU A 41 -9.89 -14.89 -16.14
N HIS A 42 -11.09 -14.86 -15.57
CA HIS A 42 -12.28 -15.50 -16.16
C HIS A 42 -13.09 -14.55 -17.04
N VAL A 43 -13.25 -13.29 -16.62
CA VAL A 43 -14.10 -12.30 -17.30
C VAL A 43 -13.40 -11.69 -18.50
N LEU A 44 -12.09 -11.46 -18.41
CA LEU A 44 -11.38 -10.69 -19.41
C LEU A 44 -10.69 -11.60 -20.43
N PRO A 45 -11.01 -11.48 -21.74
CA PRO A 45 -10.35 -12.27 -22.75
C PRO A 45 -8.87 -11.89 -22.80
N ARG A 46 -8.00 -12.89 -22.79
CA ARG A 46 -6.55 -12.66 -22.82
C ARG A 46 -6.14 -12.16 -24.19
N GLN A 47 -5.40 -11.04 -24.21
CA GLN A 47 -4.83 -10.52 -25.44
C GLN A 47 -3.57 -11.34 -25.79
N LYS A 48 -3.47 -11.78 -27.05
CA LYS A 48 -2.27 -12.47 -27.54
C LYS A 48 -1.18 -11.43 -27.78
N PHE A 49 0.00 -11.67 -27.24
CA PHE A 49 1.18 -10.85 -27.49
C PHE A 49 2.44 -11.72 -27.48
N GLU A 50 3.48 -11.28 -28.19
CA GLU A 50 4.77 -11.95 -28.19
C GLU A 50 5.52 -11.66 -26.88
N MET A 51 5.77 -12.71 -26.10
CA MET A 51 6.45 -12.57 -24.81
C MET A 51 7.96 -12.46 -24.99
N THR A 52 8.47 -11.23 -25.06
CA THR A 52 9.90 -10.93 -25.08
C THR A 52 10.55 -11.07 -23.69
N THR A 53 11.88 -11.12 -23.62
CA THR A 53 12.62 -11.15 -22.35
C THR A 53 12.35 -9.91 -21.49
N GLN A 54 12.29 -8.73 -22.12
CA GLN A 54 11.99 -7.46 -21.44
C GLN A 54 10.56 -7.46 -20.87
N MET A 55 9.59 -8.04 -21.58
CA MET A 55 8.21 -8.16 -21.06
C MET A 55 8.12 -9.12 -19.86
N ARG A 56 8.90 -10.22 -19.85
CA ARG A 56 8.96 -11.09 -18.67
C ARG A 56 9.58 -10.38 -17.47
N GLN A 57 10.64 -9.60 -17.69
CA GLN A 57 11.24 -8.80 -16.63
C GLN A 57 10.21 -7.77 -16.11
N LEU A 58 9.53 -7.05 -17.01
CA LEU A 58 8.46 -6.11 -16.64
C LEU A 58 7.39 -6.79 -15.78
N GLY A 59 6.94 -7.99 -16.16
CA GLY A 59 6.01 -8.79 -15.38
C GLY A 59 6.52 -9.10 -13.97
N LYS A 60 7.81 -9.46 -13.80
CA LYS A 60 8.42 -9.69 -12.48
C LYS A 60 8.41 -8.41 -11.63
N TYR A 61 8.83 -7.29 -12.20
CA TYR A 61 8.84 -6.01 -11.49
C TYR A 61 7.41 -5.52 -11.18
N ALA A 62 6.42 -5.81 -12.02
CA ALA A 62 5.02 -5.53 -11.74
C ALA A 62 4.50 -6.34 -10.54
N HIS A 63 4.86 -7.63 -10.42
CA HIS A 63 4.52 -8.44 -9.24
C HIS A 63 5.25 -7.94 -7.98
N GLY A 64 6.52 -7.55 -8.09
CA GLY A 64 7.26 -6.93 -6.99
C GLY A 64 6.62 -5.61 -6.54
N THR A 65 6.20 -4.77 -7.49
CA THR A 65 5.50 -3.51 -7.22
C THR A 65 4.14 -3.75 -6.56
N MET A 66 3.37 -4.75 -7.04
CA MET A 66 2.12 -5.17 -6.41
C MET A 66 2.32 -5.60 -4.95
N ALA A 67 3.35 -6.40 -4.67
CA ALA A 67 3.69 -6.79 -3.30
C ALA A 67 4.07 -5.56 -2.45
N LEU A 68 4.85 -4.63 -3.01
CA LEU A 68 5.24 -3.40 -2.33
C LEU A 68 4.04 -2.49 -2.02
N VAL A 69 3.07 -2.37 -2.93
CA VAL A 69 1.80 -1.67 -2.68
C VAL A 69 1.04 -2.33 -1.53
N PHE A 70 0.94 -3.67 -1.52
CA PHE A 70 0.29 -4.42 -0.44
C PHE A 70 0.96 -4.17 0.92
N PHE A 71 2.30 -4.28 1.00
CA PHE A 71 3.02 -4.03 2.25
C PHE A 71 2.96 -2.57 2.70
N THR A 72 2.90 -1.63 1.76
CA THR A 72 2.70 -0.21 2.07
C THR A 72 1.32 0.02 2.69
N ALA A 73 0.27 -0.55 2.10
CA ALA A 73 -1.08 -0.48 2.68
C ALA A 73 -1.14 -1.14 4.07
N LEU A 74 -0.49 -2.30 4.24
CA LEU A 74 -0.42 -3.00 5.51
C LEU A 74 0.31 -2.18 6.59
N SER A 75 1.43 -1.54 6.25
CA SER A 75 2.14 -0.63 7.17
C SER A 75 1.26 0.57 7.58
N GLY A 76 0.38 1.03 6.70
CA GLY A 76 -0.62 2.07 7.01
C GLY A 76 -1.63 1.65 8.07
N ALA A 77 -1.93 0.35 8.20
CA ALA A 77 -2.79 -0.16 9.27
C ALA A 77 -2.13 -0.03 10.66
N PHE A 78 -0.80 -0.21 10.75
CA PHE A 78 -0.06 0.04 11.98
C PHE A 78 -0.06 1.53 12.33
N VAL A 79 0.10 2.41 11.33
CA VAL A 79 0.03 3.87 11.53
C VAL A 79 -1.33 4.27 12.08
N ALA A 80 -2.42 3.74 11.50
CA ALA A 80 -3.78 4.01 11.96
C ALA A 80 -4.05 3.42 13.35
N GLY A 81 -3.60 2.20 13.62
CA GLY A 81 -3.85 1.51 14.89
C GLY A 81 -3.11 2.11 16.09
N LEU A 82 -1.97 2.78 15.87
CA LEU A 82 -1.20 3.48 16.91
C LEU A 82 -1.52 4.98 16.99
N ASP A 83 -2.43 5.51 16.18
CA ASP A 83 -2.57 6.96 15.96
C ASP A 83 -1.23 7.65 15.58
N ALA A 84 -0.30 6.88 14.99
CA ALA A 84 1.05 7.35 14.69
C ALA A 84 1.07 8.44 13.61
N GLY A 85 -0.03 8.63 12.89
CA GLY A 85 -0.22 9.75 11.97
C GLY A 85 -0.18 11.13 12.64
N LEU A 86 -0.38 11.19 13.97
CA LEU A 86 -0.40 12.43 14.76
C LEU A 86 0.96 12.80 15.38
N VAL A 87 2.01 11.99 15.18
CA VAL A 87 3.31 12.24 15.84
C VAL A 87 4.06 13.41 15.19
N TYR A 88 4.38 13.31 13.90
CA TYR A 88 4.99 14.40 13.13
C TYR A 88 4.05 14.84 12.02
N ASN A 89 3.49 16.04 12.03
CA ASN A 89 2.57 16.52 10.98
C ASN A 89 3.24 17.44 9.94
N SER A 90 4.51 17.20 9.65
CA SER A 90 5.30 17.88 8.62
C SER A 90 5.72 16.91 7.51
N PHE A 91 5.97 17.43 6.31
CA PHE A 91 6.51 16.67 5.17
C PHE A 91 7.44 17.57 4.33
N PRO A 92 8.57 17.08 3.79
CA PRO A 92 9.08 15.70 3.86
C PRO A 92 9.83 15.36 5.16
N LYS A 93 10.21 16.38 5.94
CA LYS A 93 10.91 16.23 7.22
C LYS A 93 9.97 15.78 8.34
N PHE A 94 10.56 15.30 9.43
CA PHE A 94 9.94 14.98 10.71
C PHE A 94 10.27 16.11 11.69
N GLY A 95 9.40 17.14 11.74
CA GLY A 95 9.72 18.43 12.34
C GLY A 95 10.88 19.09 11.61
N ASP A 96 11.91 19.49 12.36
CA ASP A 96 13.11 20.12 11.81
C ASP A 96 14.14 19.13 11.26
N ARG A 97 13.93 17.82 11.47
CA ARG A 97 14.91 16.76 11.19
C ARG A 97 14.48 15.84 10.05
N TRP A 98 15.45 15.23 9.37
CA TRP A 98 15.17 14.19 8.36
C TRP A 98 14.98 12.80 8.99
N ILE A 99 15.69 12.53 10.08
CA ILE A 99 15.64 11.28 10.83
C ILE A 99 15.32 11.64 12.29
N PRO A 100 14.19 11.16 12.84
CA PRO A 100 13.88 11.31 14.27
C PRO A 100 14.90 10.61 15.16
N GLU A 101 15.14 11.12 16.36
CA GLU A 101 16.11 10.53 17.31
C GLU A 101 15.56 9.31 18.04
N ASP A 102 14.23 9.19 18.12
CA ASP A 102 13.51 8.22 18.94
C ASP A 102 13.17 6.90 18.24
N LEU A 103 13.75 6.63 17.06
CA LEU A 103 13.43 5.47 16.23
C LEU A 103 13.71 4.10 16.88
N PHE A 104 14.59 4.04 17.88
CA PHE A 104 15.05 2.79 18.49
C PHE A 104 14.93 2.76 20.02
N ASN A 105 14.02 3.57 20.57
CA ASN A 105 13.88 3.77 22.00
C ASN A 105 13.22 2.59 22.76
N PHE A 106 12.59 1.65 22.06
CA PHE A 106 12.00 0.47 22.71
C PHE A 106 12.98 -0.69 22.76
N ASP A 107 12.95 -1.46 23.85
CA ASP A 107 13.63 -2.74 24.00
C ASP A 107 12.61 -3.89 24.23
N PRO A 108 12.78 -5.05 23.56
CA PRO A 108 13.75 -5.35 22.52
C PRO A 108 13.53 -4.55 21.22
N LYS A 109 14.61 -4.30 20.46
CA LYS A 109 14.61 -3.36 19.31
C LYS A 109 13.57 -3.64 18.22
N TRP A 110 13.18 -4.91 18.02
CA TRP A 110 12.16 -5.27 17.02
C TRP A 110 10.79 -4.66 17.30
N LYS A 111 10.46 -4.35 18.57
CA LYS A 111 9.21 -3.68 18.93
C LYS A 111 9.06 -2.31 18.30
N ASN A 112 10.18 -1.61 18.03
CA ASN A 112 10.10 -0.30 17.37
C ASN A 112 9.42 -0.39 16.00
N MET A 113 9.56 -1.51 15.29
CA MET A 113 8.93 -1.66 13.96
C MET A 113 7.40 -1.70 13.99
N PHE A 114 6.79 -2.02 15.14
CA PHE A 114 5.36 -2.31 15.26
C PHE A 114 4.63 -1.55 16.37
N GLU A 115 5.37 -1.00 17.34
CA GLU A 115 4.81 -0.37 18.56
C GLU A 115 5.35 1.05 18.79
N ASN A 116 6.52 1.40 18.25
CA ASN A 116 7.03 2.76 18.35
C ASN A 116 6.35 3.62 17.29
N HIS A 117 5.57 4.61 17.74
CA HIS A 117 4.75 5.44 16.89
C HIS A 117 5.60 6.19 15.85
N THR A 118 6.73 6.77 16.26
CA THR A 118 7.64 7.47 15.37
C THR A 118 8.23 6.54 14.31
N THR A 119 8.67 5.36 14.71
CA THR A 119 9.28 4.38 13.79
C THR A 119 8.27 3.81 12.81
N VAL A 120 7.05 3.52 13.26
CA VAL A 120 5.96 3.05 12.39
C VAL A 120 5.58 4.14 11.38
N GLN A 121 5.44 5.39 11.83
CA GLN A 121 5.17 6.52 10.94
C GLN A 121 6.31 6.71 9.92
N PHE A 122 7.56 6.67 10.39
CA PHE A 122 8.75 6.79 9.54
C PHE A 122 8.80 5.71 8.47
N ASN A 123 8.69 4.44 8.87
CA ASN A 123 8.71 3.30 7.98
C ASN A 123 7.61 3.38 6.91
N HIS A 124 6.39 3.76 7.30
CA HIS A 124 5.30 3.91 6.34
C HIS A 124 5.58 4.99 5.28
N ARG A 125 6.15 6.13 5.67
CA ARG A 125 6.52 7.19 4.70
C ARG A 125 7.61 6.74 3.73
N ILE A 126 8.61 6.03 4.22
CA ILE A 126 9.68 5.47 3.39
C ILE A 126 9.12 4.42 2.43
N LEU A 127 8.26 3.52 2.90
CA LEU A 127 7.57 2.53 2.07
C LEU A 127 6.68 3.20 1.01
N GLY A 128 5.90 4.22 1.38
CA GLY A 128 5.06 4.98 0.46
C GLY A 128 5.87 5.66 -0.65
N THR A 129 6.97 6.31 -0.28
CA THR A 129 7.89 6.96 -1.23
C THR A 129 8.55 5.94 -2.15
N THR A 130 9.03 4.82 -1.59
CA THR A 130 9.65 3.73 -2.36
C THR A 130 8.66 3.11 -3.34
N THR A 131 7.40 2.92 -2.92
CA THR A 131 6.32 2.41 -3.77
C THR A 131 6.02 3.34 -4.93
N ALA A 132 5.91 4.64 -4.65
CA ALA A 132 5.71 5.66 -5.67
C ALA A 132 6.82 5.65 -6.73
N VAL A 133 8.08 5.61 -6.27
CA VAL A 133 9.25 5.53 -7.15
C VAL A 133 9.27 4.24 -7.95
N ALA A 134 8.92 3.09 -7.35
CA ALA A 134 8.83 1.82 -8.05
C ALA A 134 7.76 1.85 -9.16
N ILE A 135 6.57 2.39 -8.86
CA ILE A 135 5.49 2.55 -9.85
C ILE A 135 5.93 3.48 -10.98
N LEU A 136 6.53 4.63 -10.66
CA LEU A 136 7.01 5.58 -11.66
C LEU A 136 8.10 4.96 -12.54
N SER A 137 9.05 4.26 -11.94
CA SER A 137 10.13 3.57 -12.66
C SER A 137 9.59 2.51 -13.60
N LEU A 138 8.60 1.72 -13.15
CA LEU A 138 7.90 0.74 -13.96
C LEU A 138 7.17 1.41 -15.13
N TRP A 139 6.46 2.51 -14.86
CA TRP A 139 5.73 3.29 -15.85
C TRP A 139 6.64 3.87 -16.93
N VAL A 140 7.74 4.52 -16.54
CA VAL A 140 8.73 5.09 -17.46
C VAL A 140 9.39 4.00 -18.31
N TRP A 141 9.82 2.90 -17.69
CA TRP A 141 10.49 1.83 -18.42
C TRP A 141 9.57 1.17 -19.45
N ALA A 142 8.30 0.93 -19.09
CA ALA A 142 7.31 0.35 -19.98
C ALA A 142 7.02 1.21 -21.23
N ARG A 143 7.31 2.52 -21.22
CA ARG A 143 7.18 3.38 -22.42
C ARG A 143 8.08 2.94 -23.57
N ARG A 144 9.14 2.17 -23.28
CA ARG A 144 10.05 1.61 -24.28
C ARG A 144 9.55 0.27 -24.86
N LEU A 145 8.45 -0.26 -24.35
CA LEU A 145 7.92 -1.57 -24.70
C LEU A 145 6.57 -1.44 -25.42
N ARG A 146 6.27 -2.38 -26.31
CA ARG A 146 4.97 -2.46 -26.98
C ARG A 146 4.02 -3.28 -26.10
N LEU A 147 3.33 -2.62 -25.20
CA LEU A 147 2.27 -3.22 -24.39
C LEU A 147 0.97 -3.32 -25.18
N THR A 148 0.12 -4.27 -24.80
CA THR A 148 -1.25 -4.30 -25.32
C THR A 148 -2.03 -3.08 -24.80
N PRO A 149 -3.09 -2.63 -25.50
CA PRO A 149 -3.86 -1.46 -25.07
C PRO A 149 -4.37 -1.57 -23.62
N ARG A 150 -4.81 -2.77 -23.20
CA ARG A 150 -5.33 -3.00 -21.85
C ARG A 150 -4.22 -3.00 -20.80
N ALA A 151 -3.06 -3.60 -21.07
CA ALA A 151 -1.91 -3.53 -20.18
C ALA A 151 -1.40 -2.09 -20.03
N SER A 152 -1.38 -1.31 -21.12
CA SER A 152 -1.01 0.10 -21.08
C SER A 152 -2.01 0.93 -20.27
N LEU A 153 -3.32 0.66 -20.41
CA LEU A 153 -4.34 1.32 -19.62
C LEU A 153 -4.20 1.01 -18.12
N ALA A 154 -4.04 -0.27 -17.76
CA ALA A 154 -3.84 -0.69 -16.38
C ALA A 154 -2.61 0.00 -15.74
N LEU A 155 -1.51 0.07 -16.49
CA LEU A 155 -0.29 0.74 -16.04
C LEU A 155 -0.46 2.25 -15.88
N ASN A 156 -1.19 2.92 -16.79
CA ASN A 156 -1.49 4.34 -16.68
C ASN A 156 -2.41 4.63 -15.48
N CYS A 157 -3.43 3.79 -15.25
CA CYS A 157 -4.30 3.88 -14.07
C CYS A 157 -3.50 3.69 -12.77
N LEU A 158 -2.58 2.71 -12.74
CA LEU A 158 -1.69 2.48 -11.59
C LEU A 158 -0.82 3.71 -11.31
N ALA A 159 -0.21 4.30 -12.33
CA ALA A 159 0.62 5.50 -12.19
C ALA A 159 -0.20 6.74 -11.77
N GLY A 160 -1.37 6.97 -12.39
CA GLY A 160 -2.24 8.09 -12.03
C GLY A 160 -2.78 7.98 -10.60
N MET A 161 -3.22 6.78 -10.20
CA MET A 161 -3.69 6.52 -8.84
C MET A 161 -2.57 6.64 -7.81
N SER A 162 -1.31 6.35 -8.16
CA SER A 162 -0.20 6.52 -7.21
C SER A 162 -0.01 8.00 -6.84
N VAL A 163 -0.16 8.91 -7.81
CA VAL A 163 -0.12 10.36 -7.57
C VAL A 163 -1.25 10.80 -6.64
N VAL A 164 -2.47 10.31 -6.89
CA VAL A 164 -3.62 10.56 -6.02
C VAL A 164 -3.34 10.03 -4.61
N GLN A 165 -2.81 8.83 -4.49
CA GLN A 165 -2.55 8.19 -3.20
C GLN A 165 -1.50 8.94 -2.38
N ILE A 166 -0.39 9.37 -2.99
CA ILE A 166 0.63 10.18 -2.32
C ILE A 166 0.03 11.51 -1.85
N SER A 167 -0.77 12.14 -2.70
CA SER A 167 -1.44 13.41 -2.38
C SER A 167 -2.39 13.24 -1.18
N LEU A 168 -3.19 12.16 -1.17
CA LEU A 168 -4.06 11.81 -0.05
C LEU A 168 -3.26 11.53 1.22
N GLY A 169 -2.14 10.81 1.14
CA GLY A 169 -1.30 10.47 2.28
C GLY A 169 -0.65 11.69 2.91
N ILE A 170 -0.07 12.56 2.08
CA ILE A 170 0.51 13.85 2.52
C ILE A 170 -0.60 14.74 3.12
N SER A 171 -1.77 14.83 2.47
CA SER A 171 -2.87 15.64 3.00
C SER A 171 -3.40 15.10 4.32
N THR A 172 -3.55 13.77 4.47
CA THR A 172 -3.92 13.11 5.73
C THR A 172 -2.96 13.49 6.83
N LEU A 173 -1.67 13.54 6.51
CA LEU A 173 -0.63 13.90 7.45
C LEU A 173 -0.67 15.37 7.85
N LEU A 174 -0.69 16.29 6.88
CA LEU A 174 -0.62 17.74 7.13
C LEU A 174 -1.88 18.28 7.83
N LEU A 175 -3.03 17.63 7.62
CA LEU A 175 -4.32 18.04 8.19
C LEU A 175 -4.66 17.30 9.49
N TYR A 176 -3.70 16.66 10.15
CA TYR A 176 -3.87 15.98 11.44
C TYR A 176 -4.90 14.83 11.41
N VAL A 177 -4.81 14.00 10.37
CA VAL A 177 -5.57 12.74 10.21
C VAL A 177 -7.09 12.92 10.33
N PRO A 178 -7.75 13.81 9.54
CA PRO A 178 -9.20 13.86 9.52
C PRO A 178 -9.76 12.51 9.06
N THR A 179 -10.75 11.98 9.77
CA THR A 179 -11.25 10.61 9.55
C THR A 179 -11.69 10.37 8.11
N TRP A 180 -12.45 11.31 7.52
CA TRP A 180 -12.90 11.21 6.13
C TRP A 180 -11.71 11.12 5.15
N LEU A 181 -10.63 11.86 5.41
CA LEU A 181 -9.45 11.89 4.54
C LEU A 181 -8.59 10.63 4.72
N ALA A 182 -8.43 10.18 5.97
CA ALA A 182 -7.76 8.92 6.30
C ALA A 182 -8.50 7.72 5.70
N SER A 183 -9.84 7.68 5.79
CA SER A 183 -10.67 6.66 5.15
C SER A 183 -10.58 6.73 3.63
N THR A 184 -10.56 7.93 3.04
CA THR A 184 -10.36 8.10 1.58
C THR A 184 -8.99 7.58 1.15
N HIS A 185 -7.94 7.85 1.94
CA HIS A 185 -6.60 7.31 1.70
C HIS A 185 -6.56 5.78 1.80
N GLN A 186 -7.24 5.17 2.78
CA GLN A 186 -7.34 3.71 2.89
C GLN A 186 -8.07 3.10 1.68
N MET A 187 -9.19 3.69 1.25
CA MET A 187 -9.90 3.27 0.04
C MET A 187 -9.01 3.40 -1.20
N GLY A 188 -8.29 4.52 -1.34
CA GLY A 188 -7.35 4.75 -2.43
C GLY A 188 -6.22 3.71 -2.48
N SER A 189 -5.77 3.21 -1.31
CA SER A 189 -4.77 2.14 -1.24
C SER A 189 -5.28 0.82 -1.83
N LEU A 190 -6.56 0.49 -1.59
CA LEU A 190 -7.22 -0.67 -2.16
C LEU A 190 -7.36 -0.49 -3.68
N THR A 191 -7.81 0.67 -4.15
CA THR A 191 -7.90 0.99 -5.59
C THR A 191 -6.54 0.89 -6.29
N LEU A 192 -5.48 1.41 -5.67
CA LEU A 192 -4.11 1.30 -6.18
C LEU A 192 -3.68 -0.16 -6.29
N LEU A 193 -3.97 -0.98 -5.28
CA LEU A 193 -3.72 -2.42 -5.29
C LEU A 193 -4.52 -3.13 -6.39
N SER A 194 -5.77 -2.76 -6.63
CA SER A 194 -6.60 -3.29 -7.72
C SER A 194 -5.96 -3.05 -9.08
N PHE A 195 -5.43 -1.84 -9.33
CA PHE A 195 -4.72 -1.54 -10.59
C PHE A 195 -3.40 -2.32 -10.71
N ALA A 196 -2.68 -2.54 -9.61
CA ALA A 196 -1.47 -3.35 -9.61
C ALA A 196 -1.77 -4.83 -9.92
N VAL A 197 -2.83 -5.38 -9.34
CA VAL A 197 -3.34 -6.73 -9.65
C VAL A 197 -3.74 -6.83 -11.11
N TRP A 198 -4.50 -5.86 -11.61
CA TRP A 198 -4.91 -5.85 -13.02
C TRP A 198 -3.70 -5.85 -13.95
N LEU A 199 -2.73 -4.96 -13.74
CA LEU A 199 -1.51 -4.94 -14.53
C LEU A 199 -0.76 -6.30 -14.48
N ALA A 200 -0.61 -6.87 -13.29
CA ALA A 200 0.09 -8.15 -13.12
C ALA A 200 -0.62 -9.30 -13.86
N THR A 201 -1.96 -9.30 -13.92
CA THR A 201 -2.71 -10.29 -14.70
C THR A 201 -2.51 -10.14 -16.21
N GLU A 202 -2.47 -8.91 -16.74
CA GLU A 202 -2.24 -8.65 -18.17
C GLU A 202 -0.82 -9.05 -18.61
N LEU A 203 0.17 -8.94 -17.72
CA LEU A 203 1.58 -9.25 -18.02
C LEU A 203 1.94 -10.74 -17.81
N LYS A 204 0.99 -11.58 -17.40
CA LYS A 204 1.25 -13.01 -17.14
C LYS A 204 1.44 -13.80 -18.44
N LYS A 205 2.54 -14.57 -18.52
CA LYS A 205 2.75 -15.56 -19.59
C LYS A 205 1.87 -16.81 -19.37
N LEU A 206 1.34 -17.37 -20.45
CA LEU A 206 0.82 -18.74 -20.46
C LEU A 206 1.96 -19.74 -20.14
N PRO A 207 1.74 -20.73 -19.25
CA PRO A 207 2.38 -22.02 -19.40
C PRO A 207 1.98 -22.58 -20.77
N LYS A 208 2.94 -23.14 -21.50
CA LYS A 208 2.63 -23.90 -22.71
C LYS A 208 1.81 -25.13 -22.35
#